data_AF-A0A830DP95-F1
#
_entry.id   AF-A0A830DP95-F1
#
_cell.length_a   1.000
_cell.length_b   1.000
_cell.length_c   1.000
_cell.angle_alpha   90.00
_cell.angle_beta   90.00
_cell.angle_gamma   90.00
#
_symmetry.space_group_name_H-M   'P 1'
#
loop_
_entity.id
_entity.type
_entity.pdbx_description
1 polymer ?
#
loop_
_entity_poly.entity_id
_entity_poly.type
_entity_poly.pdbx_seq_one_letter_code
_entity_poly.pdbx_strand_id
1 'polypeptide(L)'
;MHLLDKGSILLNYLPILFVLLQLQFSQSYPRNYENNKVKTEVFLSPKFVLEPGLVSNKYYFNIDFPRGHIALKSFDAEVVDGKGNPIPLHETYLHHWVLQRYYRRKNAGRVGNYHTDLGFQNPDQIIVGNSGVCDNALTQYFGLGAETRKTSTYVPDPYGIEVGNPADVPVGYEEGWVLNVHAIDTRGAEDKLGCTECRCDLYNMSLSENYKGGVRCCHDETRCKLKEGFQGVKRSLYLRYTVRYVDWEPSIVPVKIYILDVTDVWTKGDESRGVKDRHNCVIEYDIESCPVGMANDGCIHTKSLTVSLPAGGDLIYGVGHQHAGATATTLYGEGGRLICSSIPNYGQGDEAGDEAGYIVGMSTCYPSPGSVKISAGETLTLVSNYSNERSHTGVMGLFYILVADSLEKHEKSALYAPTKALKTIMTSKFVWPIVLFGVALVAILVLVFKGRKGRGGEGPFHPPFSTAAPPPSFAATINILASRSSRLILESRRQ
;
A
#
# COMPACT_ATOMS: atom_id res chain seq x y z
N MET A 1 -45.97 13.21 -60.75
CA MET A 1 -44.65 13.71 -60.33
C MET A 1 -44.86 14.64 -59.14
N HIS A 2 -44.77 14.07 -57.94
CA HIS A 2 -43.67 14.27 -56.98
C HIS A 2 -43.76 15.60 -56.22
N LEU A 3 -43.97 15.49 -54.89
CA LEU A 3 -43.50 16.37 -53.79
C LEU A 3 -44.58 16.68 -52.72
N LEU A 4 -45.37 15.70 -52.33
CA LEU A 4 -46.14 15.78 -51.08
C LEU A 4 -46.09 14.43 -50.34
N ASP A 5 -44.89 13.90 -50.10
CA ASP A 5 -44.71 12.81 -49.12
C ASP A 5 -43.24 12.67 -48.67
N LYS A 6 -42.61 13.78 -48.25
CA LYS A 6 -41.23 13.74 -47.72
C LYS A 6 -41.09 14.27 -46.30
N GLY A 7 -42.15 14.85 -45.73
CA GLY A 7 -42.17 15.38 -44.36
C GLY A 7 -42.44 14.32 -43.29
N SER A 8 -43.26 13.31 -43.59
CA SER A 8 -43.64 12.27 -42.61
C SER A 8 -42.59 11.16 -42.46
N ILE A 9 -41.72 11.00 -43.46
CA ILE A 9 -40.66 9.99 -43.47
C ILE A 9 -39.51 10.43 -42.55
N LEU A 10 -39.11 11.71 -42.62
CA LEU A 10 -37.97 12.23 -41.83
C LEU A 10 -38.20 12.19 -40.30
N LEU A 11 -39.43 12.43 -39.84
CA LEU A 11 -39.79 12.43 -38.42
C LEU A 11 -39.77 11.02 -37.78
N ASN A 12 -40.00 9.97 -38.57
CA ASN A 12 -39.99 8.59 -38.08
C ASN A 12 -38.59 7.97 -38.01
N TYR A 13 -37.60 8.52 -38.73
CA TYR A 13 -36.21 8.07 -38.66
C TYR A 13 -35.36 8.83 -37.63
N LEU A 14 -35.80 9.99 -37.14
CA LEU A 14 -35.13 10.71 -36.06
C LEU A 14 -34.98 9.89 -34.77
N PRO A 15 -36.03 9.23 -34.24
CA PRO A 15 -35.89 8.42 -33.02
C PRO A 15 -35.06 7.17 -33.26
N ILE A 16 -35.08 6.59 -34.46
CA ILE A 16 -34.24 5.43 -34.85
C ILE A 16 -32.78 5.85 -34.94
N LEU A 17 -32.48 7.02 -35.52
CA LEU A 17 -31.14 7.60 -35.56
C LEU A 17 -30.65 7.96 -34.16
N PHE A 18 -31.54 8.44 -33.28
CA PHE A 18 -31.21 8.71 -31.89
C PHE A 18 -30.92 7.42 -31.11
N VAL A 19 -31.70 6.35 -31.32
CA VAL A 19 -31.47 5.03 -30.72
C VAL A 19 -30.20 4.38 -31.28
N LEU A 20 -29.90 4.54 -32.57
CA LEU A 20 -28.65 4.08 -33.18
C LEU A 20 -27.43 4.88 -32.69
N LEU A 21 -27.57 6.20 -32.45
CA LEU A 21 -26.54 6.97 -31.76
C LEU A 21 -26.36 6.50 -30.31
N GLN A 22 -27.44 6.24 -29.58
CA GLN A 22 -27.37 5.72 -28.20
C GLN A 22 -26.77 4.29 -28.16
N LEU A 23 -27.01 3.47 -29.19
CA LEU A 23 -26.41 2.14 -29.36
C LEU A 23 -24.93 2.21 -29.78
N GLN A 24 -24.52 3.21 -30.55
CA GLN A 24 -23.09 3.48 -30.81
C GLN A 24 -22.38 4.09 -29.59
N PHE A 25 -23.10 4.77 -28.71
CA PHE A 25 -22.58 5.21 -27.40
C PHE A 25 -22.51 4.06 -26.36
N SER A 26 -23.17 2.93 -26.60
CA SER A 26 -23.11 1.72 -25.75
C SER A 26 -22.28 0.57 -26.35
N GLN A 27 -21.80 0.71 -27.59
CA GLN A 27 -20.69 -0.08 -28.10
C GLN A 27 -19.38 0.53 -27.61
N SER A 28 -18.89 0.01 -26.48
CA SER A 28 -17.49 0.04 -26.05
C SER A 28 -16.74 1.31 -26.46
N TYR A 29 -16.91 2.39 -25.68
CA TYR A 29 -15.79 3.29 -25.51
C TYR A 29 -14.58 2.40 -25.21
N PRO A 30 -13.51 2.41 -26.02
CA PRO A 30 -12.24 1.91 -25.54
C PRO A 30 -11.99 2.71 -24.25
N ARG A 31 -12.13 2.05 -23.11
CA ARG A 31 -11.80 2.60 -21.80
C ARG A 31 -10.39 3.14 -21.99
N ASN A 32 -10.22 4.46 -21.98
CA ASN A 32 -8.96 5.14 -22.24
C ASN A 32 -7.91 4.66 -21.22
N TYR A 33 -7.30 3.52 -21.50
CA TYR A 33 -6.19 2.96 -20.74
C TYR A 33 -4.87 3.66 -21.13
N GLU A 34 -4.91 4.55 -22.12
CA GLU A 34 -3.75 5.30 -22.60
C GLU A 34 -3.34 6.48 -21.70
N ASN A 35 -4.17 6.92 -20.75
CA ASN A 35 -3.89 8.14 -19.97
C ASN A 35 -3.21 7.91 -18.62
N ASN A 36 -3.16 6.69 -18.08
CA ASN A 36 -2.51 6.45 -16.80
C ASN A 36 -1.08 5.92 -17.02
N LYS A 37 -0.22 6.76 -17.62
CA LYS A 37 1.20 6.44 -17.82
C LYS A 37 1.85 6.13 -16.48
N VAL A 38 2.43 4.94 -16.37
CA VAL A 38 3.27 4.55 -15.24
C VAL A 38 4.40 5.58 -15.09
N LYS A 39 4.40 6.27 -13.96
CA LYS A 39 5.45 7.19 -13.52
C LYS A 39 6.55 6.40 -12.84
N THR A 40 7.77 6.91 -12.88
CA THR A 40 8.94 6.29 -12.23
C THR A 40 9.79 7.37 -11.63
N GLU A 41 10.08 7.24 -10.35
CA GLU A 41 10.95 8.14 -9.60
C GLU A 41 12.03 7.35 -8.87
N VAL A 42 13.23 7.93 -8.80
CA VAL A 42 14.39 7.32 -8.16
C VAL A 42 14.89 8.25 -7.07
N PHE A 43 15.09 7.70 -5.88
CA PHE A 43 15.49 8.43 -4.70
C PHE A 43 16.70 7.78 -4.02
N LEU A 44 17.31 8.51 -3.10
CA LEU A 44 18.38 8.02 -2.23
C LEU A 44 17.97 8.23 -0.77
N SER A 45 18.23 7.25 0.07
CA SER A 45 18.19 7.44 1.52
C SER A 45 19.20 8.53 1.95
N PRO A 46 19.10 9.05 3.18
CA PRO A 46 20.25 9.72 3.78
C PRO A 46 21.49 8.81 3.78
N LYS A 47 22.67 9.44 3.70
CA LYS A 47 23.96 8.75 3.72
C LYS A 47 24.15 8.00 5.03
N PHE A 48 24.57 6.74 4.95
CA PHE A 48 25.17 6.02 6.08
C PHE A 48 26.62 5.70 5.81
N VAL A 49 27.40 5.54 6.87
CA VAL A 49 28.85 5.30 6.78
C VAL A 49 29.15 3.98 7.47
N LEU A 50 29.87 3.11 6.78
CA LEU A 50 30.30 1.82 7.29
C LEU A 50 31.83 1.70 7.29
N GLU A 51 32.32 1.02 8.31
CA GLU A 51 33.68 0.47 8.41
C GLU A 51 33.60 -1.04 8.45
N PRO A 52 34.67 -1.77 8.11
CA PRO A 52 34.73 -3.22 8.27
C PRO A 52 34.14 -3.72 9.60
N GLY A 53 33.19 -4.65 9.52
CA GLY A 53 32.50 -5.25 10.67
C GLY A 53 31.37 -4.40 11.24
N LEU A 54 31.30 -3.11 10.95
CA LEU A 54 30.32 -2.21 11.55
C LEU A 54 28.90 -2.52 11.04
N VAL A 55 27.93 -2.38 11.94
CA VAL A 55 26.51 -2.43 11.63
C VAL A 55 25.92 -1.02 11.57
N SER A 56 25.13 -0.76 10.54
CA SER A 56 24.30 0.43 10.41
C SER A 56 22.85 -0.02 10.36
N ASN A 57 22.09 0.24 11.42
CA ASN A 57 20.65 -0.01 11.49
C ASN A 57 19.92 1.31 11.76
N LYS A 58 19.60 2.04 10.68
CA LYS A 58 19.11 3.43 10.75
C LYS A 58 17.65 3.52 10.33
N TYR A 59 16.91 4.39 11.01
CA TYR A 59 15.53 4.74 10.67
C TYR A 59 15.48 6.17 10.14
N TYR A 60 15.07 6.31 8.89
CA TYR A 60 14.93 7.59 8.21
C TYR A 60 13.45 7.96 8.11
N PHE A 61 13.05 9.00 8.84
CA PHE A 61 11.68 9.51 8.82
C PHE A 61 11.49 10.57 7.75
N ASN A 62 10.30 10.61 7.17
CA ASN A 62 9.92 11.59 6.15
C ASN A 62 10.90 11.58 4.97
N ILE A 63 11.23 10.39 4.49
CA ILE A 63 12.00 10.21 3.25
C ILE A 63 11.24 10.78 2.05
N ASP A 64 11.98 11.08 0.99
CA ASP A 64 11.37 11.46 -0.28
C ASP A 64 10.60 10.27 -0.87
N PHE A 65 9.36 10.51 -1.27
CA PHE A 65 8.47 9.47 -1.79
C PHE A 65 7.41 10.13 -2.68
N PRO A 66 6.87 9.43 -3.71
CA PRO A 66 5.82 9.97 -4.55
C PRO A 66 4.62 10.49 -3.73
N ARG A 67 4.11 11.67 -4.10
CA ARG A 67 3.03 12.35 -3.39
C ARG A 67 1.74 12.31 -4.20
N GLY A 68 0.61 12.43 -3.49
CA GLY A 68 -0.72 12.42 -4.07
C GLY A 68 -1.45 11.10 -3.82
N HIS A 69 -2.69 11.01 -4.28
CA HIS A 69 -3.46 9.77 -4.24
C HIS A 69 -3.04 8.91 -5.43
N ILE A 70 -2.28 7.86 -5.17
CA ILE A 70 -1.60 7.06 -6.19
C ILE A 70 -1.79 5.57 -5.94
N ALA A 71 -1.56 4.78 -6.99
CA ALA A 71 -1.43 3.34 -6.89
C ALA A 71 0.03 2.94 -7.12
N LEU A 72 0.67 2.35 -6.12
CA LEU A 72 2.03 1.83 -6.27
C LEU A 72 2.01 0.56 -7.13
N LYS A 73 2.98 0.49 -8.04
CA LYS A 73 3.12 -0.56 -9.06
C LYS A 73 4.39 -1.38 -8.88
N SER A 74 5.47 -0.81 -8.33
CA SER A 74 6.65 -1.56 -7.86
C SER A 74 7.50 -0.69 -6.93
N PHE A 75 8.33 -1.32 -6.12
CA PHE A 75 9.35 -0.66 -5.29
C PHE A 75 10.61 -1.52 -5.29
N ASP A 76 11.67 -1.00 -5.91
CA ASP A 76 12.92 -1.73 -6.06
C ASP A 76 14.03 -0.99 -5.30
N ALA A 77 14.73 -1.67 -4.39
CA ALA A 77 15.77 -1.07 -3.55
C ALA A 77 17.14 -1.68 -3.82
N GLU A 78 18.21 -0.90 -3.60
CA GLU A 78 19.59 -1.36 -3.74
C GLU A 78 20.57 -0.50 -2.93
N VAL A 79 21.55 -1.13 -2.28
CA VAL A 79 22.69 -0.42 -1.66
C VAL A 79 23.69 -0.01 -2.74
N VAL A 80 24.01 1.28 -2.76
CA VAL A 80 24.95 1.88 -3.73
C VAL A 80 26.01 2.75 -3.05
N ASP A 81 27.16 2.91 -3.72
CA ASP A 81 28.19 3.88 -3.35
C ASP A 81 27.80 5.33 -3.73
N GLY A 82 28.67 6.29 -3.39
CA GLY A 82 28.49 7.70 -3.74
C GLY A 82 28.54 8.02 -5.24
N LYS A 83 28.90 7.06 -6.10
CA LYS A 83 28.85 7.15 -7.57
C LYS A 83 27.61 6.46 -8.14
N GLY A 84 26.79 5.82 -7.30
CA GLY A 84 25.60 5.07 -7.70
C GLY A 84 25.89 3.64 -8.17
N ASN A 85 27.09 3.11 -7.91
CA ASN A 85 27.43 1.72 -8.24
C ASN A 85 26.84 0.78 -7.18
N PRO A 86 26.22 -0.33 -7.59
CA PRO A 86 25.84 -1.43 -6.70
C PRO A 86 26.98 -1.93 -5.81
N ILE A 87 26.66 -2.25 -4.55
CA ILE A 87 27.61 -2.91 -3.64
C ILE A 87 27.31 -4.42 -3.52
N PRO A 88 28.30 -5.30 -3.70
CA PRO A 88 28.11 -6.74 -3.48
C PRO A 88 27.75 -7.09 -2.03
N LEU A 89 26.85 -8.06 -1.86
CA LEU A 89 26.39 -8.56 -0.54
C LEU A 89 27.52 -9.14 0.31
N HIS A 90 28.57 -9.67 -0.34
CA HIS A 90 29.75 -10.19 0.34
C HIS A 90 30.69 -9.10 0.88
N GLU A 91 30.45 -7.83 0.53
CA GLU A 91 31.13 -6.65 1.09
C GLU A 91 30.23 -5.91 2.08
N THR A 92 29.02 -5.54 1.67
CA THR A 92 28.00 -4.94 2.54
C THR A 92 26.73 -5.72 2.39
N TYR A 93 26.43 -6.51 3.41
CA TYR A 93 25.22 -7.31 3.46
C TYR A 93 24.04 -6.41 3.85
N LEU A 94 23.09 -6.25 2.94
CA LEU A 94 21.80 -5.62 3.24
C LEU A 94 20.94 -6.63 3.99
N HIS A 95 21.05 -6.66 5.32
CA HIS A 95 20.31 -7.62 6.13
C HIS A 95 18.81 -7.44 5.97
N HIS A 96 18.32 -6.20 6.06
CA HIS A 96 16.97 -5.86 5.66
C HIS A 96 16.84 -4.36 5.38
N TRP A 97 15.80 -4.03 4.64
CA TRP A 97 15.28 -2.68 4.55
C TRP A 97 13.77 -2.79 4.68
N VAL A 98 13.13 -1.78 5.27
CA VAL A 98 11.70 -1.80 5.54
C VAL A 98 11.11 -0.43 5.23
N LEU A 99 10.03 -0.41 4.44
CA LEU A 99 9.26 0.79 4.16
C LEU A 99 7.92 0.77 4.91
N GLN A 100 7.76 1.68 5.86
CA GLN A 100 6.58 1.81 6.70
C GLN A 100 5.84 3.13 6.45
N ARG A 101 4.52 3.05 6.30
CA ARG A 101 3.63 4.23 6.23
C ARG A 101 3.23 4.68 7.64
N TYR A 102 3.15 5.99 7.84
CA TYR A 102 2.64 6.57 9.09
C TYR A 102 1.96 7.92 8.88
N TYR A 103 1.11 8.32 9.84
CA TYR A 103 0.57 9.67 9.94
C TYR A 103 1.29 10.45 11.03
N ARG A 104 1.71 11.68 10.73
CA ARG A 104 2.35 12.60 11.68
C ARG A 104 1.46 13.80 11.96
N ARG A 105 1.35 14.21 13.22
CA ARG A 105 0.64 15.45 13.58
C ARG A 105 1.32 16.67 12.93
N LYS A 106 0.53 17.54 12.30
CA LYS A 106 1.01 18.81 11.73
C LYS A 106 1.59 19.70 12.84
N ASN A 107 2.75 20.31 12.59
CA ASN A 107 3.50 21.16 13.53
C ASN A 107 4.15 20.45 14.73
N ALA A 108 4.24 19.11 14.73
CA ALA A 108 5.10 18.41 15.67
C ALA A 108 6.57 18.81 15.44
N GLY A 109 7.34 19.01 16.52
CA GLY A 109 8.78 19.30 16.44
C GLY A 109 9.57 18.16 15.77
N ARG A 110 10.84 18.40 15.42
CA ARG A 110 11.71 17.34 14.91
C ARG A 110 11.79 16.22 15.95
N VAL A 111 11.40 15.01 15.54
CA VAL A 111 11.44 13.81 16.38
C VAL A 111 12.90 13.46 16.69
N GLY A 112 13.20 13.22 17.97
CA GLY A 112 14.53 12.82 18.45
C GLY A 112 14.91 11.39 18.04
N ASN A 113 16.21 11.08 18.13
CA ASN A 113 16.79 9.80 17.72
C ASN A 113 16.15 8.60 18.44
N TYR A 114 16.01 7.50 17.70
CA TYR A 114 15.30 6.27 18.08
C TYR A 114 16.23 5.23 18.73
N HIS A 115 15.69 4.42 19.64
CA HIS A 115 16.35 3.24 20.22
C HIS A 115 15.53 1.98 19.88
N THR A 116 16.24 0.92 19.47
CA THR A 116 15.75 -0.33 18.87
C THR A 116 14.83 -1.20 19.74
N ASP A 117 14.74 -0.94 21.04
CA ASP A 117 14.16 -1.90 22.00
C ASP A 117 12.71 -1.59 22.39
N LEU A 118 12.18 -0.46 21.96
CA LEU A 118 10.84 0.02 22.32
C LEU A 118 10.17 0.54 21.05
N GLY A 119 9.12 -0.13 20.59
CA GLY A 119 8.43 0.16 19.33
C GLY A 119 8.00 1.63 19.12
N PHE A 120 7.34 1.89 18.00
CA PHE A 120 6.96 3.22 17.48
C PHE A 120 5.95 4.04 18.35
N GLN A 121 6.11 4.10 19.67
CA GLN A 121 5.24 4.85 20.57
C GLN A 121 5.69 6.31 20.67
N ASN A 122 5.49 7.07 19.57
CA ASN A 122 5.53 8.52 19.61
C ASN A 122 4.08 9.05 19.57
N PRO A 123 3.63 9.85 20.56
CA PRO A 123 2.24 10.33 20.60
C PRO A 123 1.85 11.22 19.41
N ASP A 124 2.83 11.74 18.67
CA ASP A 124 2.61 12.54 17.45
C ASP A 124 2.62 11.70 16.16
N GLN A 125 2.78 10.37 16.25
CA GLN A 125 2.82 9.46 15.11
C GLN A 125 1.80 8.33 15.25
N ILE A 126 1.15 7.98 14.14
CA ILE A 126 0.25 6.84 14.03
C ILE A 126 0.81 5.94 12.93
N ILE A 127 1.28 4.74 13.30
CA ILE A 127 1.73 3.77 12.31
C ILE A 127 0.53 3.26 11.52
N VAL A 128 0.68 3.25 10.19
CA VAL A 128 -0.32 2.69 9.27
C VAL A 128 0.21 1.34 8.81
N GLY A 129 -0.21 0.28 9.50
CA GLY A 129 0.17 -1.09 9.19
C GLY A 129 -0.41 -1.60 7.88
N ASN A 130 0.11 -2.74 7.41
CA ASN A 130 -0.51 -3.53 6.36
C ASN A 130 -1.78 -4.24 6.88
N SER A 131 -2.38 -5.10 6.04
CA SER A 131 -3.60 -5.85 6.39
C SER A 131 -3.30 -7.20 7.08
N GLY A 132 -2.03 -7.46 7.40
CA GLY A 132 -1.54 -8.68 8.02
C GLY A 132 -2.09 -8.93 9.42
N VAL A 133 -1.83 -10.14 9.92
CA VAL A 133 -2.32 -10.58 11.24
C VAL A 133 -1.37 -10.24 12.38
N CYS A 134 -0.09 -9.99 12.12
CA CYS A 134 0.90 -9.69 13.14
C CYS A 134 0.59 -8.39 13.90
N ASP A 135 0.35 -8.47 15.21
CA ASP A 135 -0.20 -7.35 15.99
C ASP A 135 0.71 -6.11 16.00
N ASN A 136 1.99 -6.27 16.34
CA ASN A 136 2.96 -5.16 16.49
C ASN A 136 4.26 -5.38 15.71
N ALA A 137 4.25 -6.33 14.77
CA ALA A 137 5.40 -6.74 13.98
C ALA A 137 5.01 -6.80 12.50
N LEU A 138 6.00 -6.75 11.63
CA LEU A 138 5.82 -6.94 10.19
C LEU A 138 4.77 -6.00 9.57
N THR A 139 4.70 -4.75 10.02
CA THR A 139 3.68 -3.77 9.60
C THR A 139 3.98 -3.09 8.26
N GLN A 140 5.11 -3.44 7.64
CA GLN A 140 5.66 -2.79 6.45
C GLN A 140 4.87 -3.06 5.19
N TYR A 141 5.04 -2.16 4.22
CA TYR A 141 4.45 -2.29 2.88
C TYR A 141 5.41 -2.97 1.91
N PHE A 142 6.70 -2.71 2.06
CA PHE A 142 7.79 -3.28 1.29
C PHE A 142 9.01 -3.52 2.16
N GLY A 143 9.89 -4.37 1.64
CA GLY A 143 11.22 -4.59 2.19
C GLY A 143 11.27 -5.75 3.18
N LEU A 144 12.15 -6.70 2.87
CA LEU A 144 12.38 -7.90 3.68
C LEU A 144 13.88 -8.24 3.77
N GLY A 145 14.66 -8.17 2.69
CA GLY A 145 16.09 -8.50 2.78
C GLY A 145 16.99 -8.22 1.59
N ALA A 146 18.06 -9.01 1.54
CA ALA A 146 19.14 -8.98 0.55
C ALA A 146 18.70 -9.45 -0.86
N GLU A 147 17.58 -10.16 -0.96
CA GLU A 147 17.04 -10.75 -2.20
C GLU A 147 16.51 -9.72 -3.21
N THR A 148 16.66 -8.43 -2.93
CA THR A 148 16.00 -7.30 -3.61
C THR A 148 16.30 -7.18 -5.11
N ARG A 149 17.42 -7.72 -5.62
CA ARG A 149 17.86 -7.50 -7.01
C ARG A 149 17.15 -8.37 -8.04
N LYS A 150 16.84 -9.62 -7.69
CA LYS A 150 16.19 -10.59 -8.60
C LYS A 150 14.81 -11.02 -8.12
N THR A 151 14.20 -10.26 -7.22
CA THR A 151 12.82 -10.46 -6.75
C THR A 151 11.90 -9.40 -7.34
N SER A 152 10.92 -9.83 -8.15
CA SER A 152 9.95 -8.90 -8.75
C SER A 152 9.02 -8.33 -7.69
N THR A 153 8.90 -7.00 -7.59
CA THR A 153 7.92 -6.33 -6.72
C THR A 153 6.72 -5.79 -7.49
N TYR A 154 6.59 -6.16 -8.76
CA TYR A 154 5.57 -5.63 -9.66
C TYR A 154 4.15 -6.02 -9.24
N VAL A 155 3.23 -5.06 -9.27
CA VAL A 155 1.79 -5.26 -9.08
C VAL A 155 1.12 -5.17 -10.46
N PRO A 156 0.50 -6.24 -10.97
CA PRO A 156 -0.11 -6.25 -12.29
C PRO A 156 -1.34 -5.36 -12.37
N ASP A 157 -1.70 -4.94 -13.57
CA ASP A 157 -2.98 -4.27 -13.82
C ASP A 157 -4.16 -5.24 -13.72
N PRO A 158 -5.37 -4.79 -13.31
CA PRO A 158 -5.74 -3.42 -12.92
C PRO A 158 -5.47 -3.11 -11.43
N TYR A 159 -4.61 -3.88 -10.77
CA TYR A 159 -4.40 -3.82 -9.33
C TYR A 159 -3.38 -2.75 -8.92
N GLY A 160 -3.43 -2.29 -7.67
CA GLY A 160 -2.41 -1.40 -7.14
C GLY A 160 -2.49 -1.23 -5.62
N ILE A 161 -1.35 -0.95 -4.99
CA ILE A 161 -1.32 -0.63 -3.55
C ILE A 161 -1.71 0.84 -3.39
N GLU A 162 -2.88 1.11 -2.83
CA GLU A 162 -3.43 2.45 -2.65
C GLU A 162 -2.70 3.20 -1.52
N VAL A 163 -2.18 4.39 -1.81
CA VAL A 163 -1.56 5.28 -0.82
C VAL A 163 -1.92 6.74 -1.09
N GLY A 164 -1.76 7.59 -0.06
CA GLY A 164 -2.01 9.03 -0.18
C GLY A 164 -3.47 9.42 -0.38
N ASN A 165 -4.44 8.54 -0.10
CA ASN A 165 -5.86 8.88 -0.11
C ASN A 165 -6.17 9.89 1.02
N PRO A 166 -6.60 11.13 0.70
CA PRO A 166 -6.85 12.15 1.72
C PRO A 166 -7.97 11.79 2.70
N ALA A 167 -8.86 10.86 2.33
CA ALA A 167 -9.94 10.40 3.21
C ALA A 167 -9.43 9.53 4.38
N ASP A 168 -8.27 8.88 4.20
CA ASP A 168 -7.68 8.00 5.22
C ASP A 168 -6.83 8.77 6.25
N VAL A 169 -6.41 9.99 5.92
CA VAL A 169 -5.53 10.80 6.77
C VAL A 169 -6.36 11.49 7.88
N PRO A 170 -6.06 11.25 9.18
CA PRO A 170 -6.78 11.89 10.26
C PRO A 170 -6.66 13.42 10.25
N VAL A 171 -7.69 14.11 10.73
CA VAL A 171 -7.69 15.58 10.82
C VAL A 171 -6.51 16.06 11.67
N GLY A 172 -5.74 17.01 11.13
CA GLY A 172 -4.54 17.54 11.80
C GLY A 172 -3.28 16.70 11.61
N TYR A 173 -3.33 15.64 10.81
CA TYR A 173 -2.17 14.82 10.45
C TYR A 173 -1.79 14.98 8.98
N GLU A 174 -0.57 14.60 8.65
CA GLU A 174 -0.05 14.43 7.29
C GLU A 174 0.57 13.03 7.17
N GLU A 175 0.57 12.50 5.94
CA GLU A 175 1.19 11.21 5.65
C GLU A 175 2.71 11.34 5.47
N GLY A 176 3.44 10.35 5.97
CA GLY A 176 4.87 10.21 5.78
C GLY A 176 5.29 8.75 5.68
N TRP A 177 6.56 8.56 5.34
CA TRP A 177 7.20 7.27 5.19
C TRP A 177 8.44 7.16 6.06
N VAL A 178 8.61 6.01 6.71
CA VAL A 178 9.83 5.63 7.42
C VAL A 178 10.53 4.56 6.60
N LEU A 179 11.81 4.77 6.32
CA LEU A 179 12.68 3.78 5.74
C LEU A 179 13.66 3.31 6.81
N ASN A 180 13.59 2.04 7.19
CA ASN A 180 14.65 1.39 7.93
C ASN A 180 15.65 0.75 6.97
N VAL A 181 16.94 0.93 7.23
CA VAL A 181 18.02 0.30 6.48
C VAL A 181 18.98 -0.34 7.48
N HIS A 182 19.05 -1.66 7.45
CA HIS A 182 19.95 -2.46 8.25
C HIS A 182 20.98 -3.13 7.35
N ALA A 183 22.23 -2.65 7.43
CA ALA A 183 23.35 -3.09 6.63
C ALA A 183 24.56 -3.41 7.50
N ILE A 184 25.28 -4.47 7.13
CA ILE A 184 26.43 -4.99 7.86
C ILE A 184 27.63 -5.01 6.90
N ASP A 185 28.72 -4.36 7.27
CA ASP A 185 29.97 -4.45 6.52
C ASP A 185 30.69 -5.77 6.87
N THR A 186 30.72 -6.72 5.94
CA THR A 186 31.29 -8.05 6.18
C THR A 186 32.72 -8.18 5.64
N ARG A 187 33.33 -7.08 5.17
CA ARG A 187 34.72 -7.08 4.69
C ARG A 187 35.66 -7.41 5.83
N GLY A 188 36.47 -8.44 5.65
CA GLY A 188 37.44 -8.88 6.66
C GLY A 188 36.83 -9.57 7.89
N ALA A 189 35.52 -9.87 7.89
CA ALA A 189 34.89 -10.62 8.95
C ALA A 189 35.56 -11.99 9.16
N GLU A 190 35.67 -12.40 10.43
CA GLU A 190 36.20 -13.72 10.82
C GLU A 190 35.31 -14.84 10.27
N ASP A 191 33.99 -14.67 10.45
CA ASP A 191 32.93 -15.55 9.96
C ASP A 191 31.84 -14.71 9.30
N LYS A 192 31.89 -14.61 7.96
CA LYS A 192 30.92 -13.79 7.20
C LYS A 192 29.49 -14.27 7.40
N LEU A 193 29.25 -15.58 7.33
CA LEU A 193 27.90 -16.14 7.44
C LEU A 193 27.34 -15.91 8.85
N GLY A 194 28.15 -16.16 9.87
CA GLY A 194 27.77 -15.88 11.25
C GLY A 194 27.48 -14.39 11.49
N CYS A 195 28.21 -13.47 10.85
CA CYS A 195 27.86 -12.04 10.90
C CYS A 195 26.49 -11.79 10.26
N THR A 196 26.21 -12.35 9.08
CA THR A 196 24.93 -12.14 8.38
C THR A 196 23.73 -12.77 9.07
N GLU A 197 23.94 -13.83 9.85
CA GLU A 197 22.95 -14.47 10.73
C GLU A 197 22.88 -13.82 12.12
N CYS A 198 23.64 -12.74 12.33
CA CYS A 198 23.73 -12.01 13.58
C CYS A 198 24.03 -12.90 14.79
N ARG A 199 25.00 -13.82 14.67
CA ARG A 199 25.40 -14.71 15.77
C ARG A 199 26.07 -13.91 16.88
N CYS A 200 25.51 -13.95 18.09
CA CYS A 200 25.83 -12.97 19.13
C CYS A 200 27.28 -13.03 19.62
N ASP A 201 27.91 -14.21 19.61
CA ASP A 201 29.31 -14.42 19.95
C ASP A 201 30.29 -13.72 18.99
N LEU A 202 29.83 -13.32 17.80
CA LEU A 202 30.62 -12.57 16.82
C LEU A 202 30.50 -11.06 16.97
N TYR A 203 29.58 -10.55 17.79
CA TYR A 203 29.39 -9.11 17.95
C TYR A 203 29.95 -8.64 19.30
N ASN A 204 30.38 -7.37 19.34
CA ASN A 204 30.93 -6.71 20.52
C ASN A 204 29.84 -6.31 21.54
N MET A 205 28.99 -7.25 21.93
CA MET A 205 27.87 -7.02 22.83
C MET A 205 27.55 -8.24 23.70
N SER A 206 26.70 -8.04 24.71
CA SER A 206 26.27 -9.09 25.63
C SER A 206 24.75 -9.11 25.71
N LEU A 207 24.14 -10.26 25.38
CA LEU A 207 22.72 -10.55 25.63
C LEU A 207 22.57 -11.76 26.56
N SER A 208 21.33 -12.12 26.88
CA SER A 208 21.05 -13.31 27.70
C SER A 208 21.59 -14.58 27.05
N GLU A 209 22.00 -15.55 27.88
CA GLU A 209 22.59 -16.82 27.44
C GLU A 209 21.69 -17.63 26.49
N ASN A 210 20.38 -17.36 26.47
CA ASN A 210 19.40 -18.11 25.70
C ASN A 210 19.15 -17.55 24.28
N TYR A 211 19.69 -16.37 23.92
CA TYR A 211 19.53 -15.78 22.59
C TYR A 211 20.84 -15.91 21.81
N LYS A 212 20.92 -16.89 20.90
CA LYS A 212 22.16 -17.27 20.19
C LYS A 212 22.44 -16.41 18.97
N GLY A 213 21.41 -15.89 18.31
CA GLY A 213 21.55 -14.97 17.18
C GLY A 213 20.22 -14.37 16.73
N GLY A 214 20.33 -13.40 15.82
CA GLY A 214 19.21 -12.61 15.28
C GLY A 214 19.38 -11.10 15.49
N VAL A 215 18.41 -10.30 15.03
CA VAL A 215 18.56 -8.84 14.88
C VAL A 215 18.99 -8.09 16.14
N ARG A 216 18.71 -8.63 17.33
CA ARG A 216 19.14 -8.00 18.59
C ARG A 216 20.66 -8.00 18.76
N CYS A 217 21.34 -8.96 18.13
CA CYS A 217 22.80 -9.12 18.21
C CYS A 217 23.57 -8.24 17.24
N CYS A 218 22.89 -7.67 16.25
CA CYS A 218 23.44 -6.77 15.25
C CYS A 218 22.62 -5.47 15.25
N HIS A 219 22.48 -4.85 16.42
CA HIS A 219 21.87 -3.53 16.51
C HIS A 219 22.84 -2.45 16.01
N ASP A 220 22.32 -1.23 15.84
CA ASP A 220 23.08 -0.11 15.29
C ASP A 220 24.39 0.12 16.06
N GLU A 221 25.46 0.41 15.32
CA GLU A 221 26.81 0.69 15.84
C GLU A 221 27.55 -0.49 16.50
N THR A 222 26.94 -1.67 16.58
CA THR A 222 27.67 -2.91 16.90
C THR A 222 28.67 -3.26 15.79
N ARG A 223 29.63 -4.11 16.12
CA ARG A 223 30.69 -4.54 15.22
C ARG A 223 30.87 -6.05 15.28
N CYS A 224 30.78 -6.69 14.12
CA CYS A 224 31.15 -8.07 13.93
C CYS A 224 32.68 -8.24 13.98
N LYS A 225 33.15 -9.36 14.55
CA LYS A 225 34.55 -9.72 14.67
C LYS A 225 35.23 -9.76 13.29
N LEU A 226 36.42 -9.17 13.25
CA LEU A 226 37.29 -9.14 12.09
C LEU A 226 38.46 -10.09 12.28
N LYS A 227 39.01 -10.58 11.16
CA LYS A 227 40.29 -11.28 11.13
C LYS A 227 41.39 -10.36 11.68
N GLU A 228 42.30 -10.94 12.45
CA GLU A 228 43.40 -10.21 13.07
C GLU A 228 44.20 -9.41 12.04
N GLY A 229 44.47 -8.14 12.35
CA GLY A 229 45.22 -7.23 11.47
C GLY A 229 44.45 -6.69 10.26
N PHE A 230 43.20 -7.08 10.03
CA PHE A 230 42.41 -6.53 8.92
C PHE A 230 42.12 -5.04 9.15
N GLN A 231 42.51 -4.21 8.19
CA GLN A 231 42.13 -2.81 8.11
C GLN A 231 41.45 -2.55 6.78
N GLY A 232 40.36 -1.81 6.80
CA GLY A 232 39.64 -1.43 5.60
C GLY A 232 39.13 0.01 5.70
N VAL A 233 38.90 0.59 4.53
CA VAL A 233 38.49 2.00 4.41
C VAL A 233 37.01 2.19 4.77
N LYS A 234 36.70 3.35 5.34
CA LYS A 234 35.33 3.85 5.50
C LYS A 234 34.67 3.95 4.12
N ARG A 235 33.39 3.57 4.04
CA ARG A 235 32.56 3.77 2.85
C ARG A 235 31.33 4.59 3.20
N SER A 236 30.98 5.50 2.30
CA SER A 236 29.72 6.25 2.34
C SER A 236 28.75 5.59 1.37
N LEU A 237 27.63 5.11 1.90
CA LEU A 237 26.65 4.31 1.19
C LEU A 237 25.25 4.92 1.31
N TYR A 238 24.38 4.50 0.42
CA TYR A 238 23.00 4.93 0.31
C TYR A 238 22.13 3.72 -0.07
N LEU A 239 20.87 3.71 0.37
CA LEU A 239 19.86 2.88 -0.26
C LEU A 239 19.23 3.70 -1.40
N ARG A 240 19.49 3.29 -2.64
CA ARG A 240 18.76 3.77 -3.82
C ARG A 240 17.45 3.01 -3.90
N TYR A 241 16.35 3.72 -4.12
CA TYR A 241 15.06 3.08 -4.38
C TYR A 241 14.34 3.70 -5.57
N THR A 242 13.73 2.83 -6.37
CA THR A 242 12.96 3.18 -7.56
C THR A 242 11.51 2.84 -7.30
N VAL A 243 10.62 3.83 -7.42
CA VAL A 243 9.19 3.67 -7.20
C VAL A 243 8.47 3.85 -8.53
N ARG A 244 7.69 2.83 -8.92
CA ARG A 244 6.79 2.93 -10.07
C ARG A 244 5.36 3.06 -9.57
N TYR A 245 4.60 3.99 -10.14
CA TYR A 245 3.24 4.28 -9.68
C TYR A 245 2.39 4.91 -10.79
N VAL A 246 1.08 4.93 -10.60
CA VAL A 246 0.12 5.67 -11.45
C VAL A 246 -0.75 6.57 -10.57
N ASP A 247 -1.38 7.58 -11.16
CA ASP A 247 -2.37 8.38 -10.43
C ASP A 247 -3.59 7.51 -10.12
N TRP A 248 -4.16 7.67 -8.92
CA TRP A 248 -5.29 6.85 -8.53
C TRP A 248 -6.53 7.14 -9.40
N GLU A 249 -7.14 6.07 -9.90
CA GLU A 249 -8.38 6.13 -10.66
C GLU A 249 -9.37 5.09 -10.10
N PRO A 250 -10.69 5.34 -10.14
CA PRO A 250 -11.70 4.39 -9.65
C PRO A 250 -11.66 3.00 -10.34
N SER A 251 -11.05 2.91 -11.52
CA SER A 251 -10.80 1.65 -12.24
C SER A 251 -9.75 0.77 -11.58
N ILE A 252 -8.86 1.34 -10.76
CA ILE A 252 -7.81 0.59 -10.09
C ILE A 252 -8.41 -0.20 -8.93
N VAL A 253 -7.99 -1.45 -8.81
CA VAL A 253 -8.45 -2.35 -7.76
C VAL A 253 -7.41 -2.34 -6.62
N PRO A 254 -7.75 -1.84 -5.42
CA PRO A 254 -6.82 -1.83 -4.31
C PRO A 254 -6.47 -3.26 -3.87
N VAL A 255 -5.19 -3.53 -3.64
CA VAL A 255 -4.73 -4.77 -3.01
C VAL A 255 -4.47 -4.56 -1.52
N LYS A 256 -4.70 -5.62 -0.74
CA LYS A 256 -4.31 -5.74 0.65
C LYS A 256 -3.00 -6.49 0.74
N ILE A 257 -2.10 -5.98 1.57
CA ILE A 257 -0.80 -6.58 1.84
C ILE A 257 -0.93 -7.46 3.08
N TYR A 258 -0.51 -8.72 2.97
CA TYR A 258 -0.35 -9.62 4.12
C TYR A 258 1.09 -10.13 4.16
N ILE A 259 1.68 -10.09 5.36
CA ILE A 259 2.96 -10.73 5.64
C ILE A 259 2.70 -11.79 6.70
N LEU A 260 2.94 -13.05 6.34
CA LEU A 260 2.78 -14.21 7.20
C LEU A 260 4.14 -14.63 7.75
N ASP A 261 4.17 -15.19 8.95
CA ASP A 261 5.39 -15.55 9.66
C ASP A 261 5.26 -16.95 10.27
N VAL A 262 6.09 -17.91 9.86
CA VAL A 262 6.08 -19.28 10.43
C VAL A 262 6.30 -19.34 11.95
N THR A 263 6.74 -18.26 12.57
CA THR A 263 6.94 -18.16 14.03
C THR A 263 5.75 -17.57 14.78
N ASP A 264 4.68 -17.19 14.09
CA ASP A 264 3.48 -16.63 14.72
C ASP A 264 2.87 -17.59 15.74
N VAL A 265 2.64 -17.07 16.94
CA VAL A 265 1.91 -17.74 18.01
C VAL A 265 0.50 -17.16 18.06
N TRP A 266 -0.41 -17.81 17.32
CA TRP A 266 -1.83 -17.44 17.31
C TRP A 266 -2.52 -17.90 18.59
N THR A 267 -3.05 -16.95 19.35
CA THR A 267 -3.95 -17.21 20.47
C THR A 267 -5.37 -16.86 20.05
N LYS A 268 -6.21 -17.89 19.91
CA LYS A 268 -7.61 -17.70 19.55
C LYS A 268 -8.35 -16.92 20.63
N GLY A 269 -9.06 -15.88 20.21
CA GLY A 269 -9.90 -15.07 21.04
C GLY A 269 -11.10 -15.85 21.57
N ASP A 270 -11.62 -15.38 22.70
CA ASP A 270 -12.88 -15.83 23.28
C ASP A 270 -13.88 -14.68 23.15
N GLU A 271 -14.61 -14.67 22.03
CA GLU A 271 -15.61 -13.63 21.73
C GLU A 271 -16.67 -13.52 22.83
N SER A 272 -17.01 -14.64 23.49
CA SER A 272 -17.98 -14.66 24.59
C SER A 272 -17.50 -13.88 25.82
N ARG A 273 -16.18 -13.71 25.96
CA ARG A 273 -15.52 -12.91 26.99
C ARG A 273 -14.98 -11.58 26.46
N GLY A 274 -15.27 -11.21 25.21
CA GLY A 274 -14.74 -10.00 24.57
C GLY A 274 -13.23 -10.03 24.32
N VAL A 275 -12.61 -11.22 24.32
CA VAL A 275 -11.18 -11.40 24.06
C VAL A 275 -10.99 -11.58 22.55
N LYS A 276 -10.21 -10.69 21.94
CA LYS A 276 -9.87 -10.77 20.51
C LYS A 276 -8.77 -11.79 20.26
N ASP A 277 -8.70 -12.30 19.03
CA ASP A 277 -7.54 -13.04 18.54
C ASP A 277 -6.27 -12.21 18.73
N ARG A 278 -5.16 -12.88 19.03
CA ARG A 278 -3.83 -12.28 19.15
C ARG A 278 -2.81 -13.06 18.35
N HIS A 279 -1.94 -12.33 17.68
CA HIS A 279 -0.87 -12.90 16.84
C HIS A 279 0.45 -12.32 17.29
N ASN A 280 1.32 -13.21 17.78
CA ASN A 280 2.64 -12.86 18.26
C ASN A 280 3.70 -13.41 17.31
N CYS A 281 3.93 -12.68 16.23
CA CYS A 281 4.97 -12.95 15.24
C CYS A 281 6.35 -12.64 15.83
N VAL A 282 7.21 -13.67 15.95
CA VAL A 282 8.55 -13.57 16.54
C VAL A 282 9.60 -13.14 15.50
N ILE A 283 9.26 -13.21 14.20
CA ILE A 283 10.05 -12.84 13.02
C ILE A 283 11.19 -13.82 12.72
N GLU A 284 11.97 -14.18 13.73
CA GLU A 284 13.18 -14.99 13.59
C GLU A 284 13.18 -16.23 14.48
N TYR A 285 13.88 -17.26 14.05
CA TYR A 285 14.12 -18.46 14.83
C TYR A 285 15.47 -19.09 14.51
N ASP A 286 15.98 -19.92 15.43
CA ASP A 286 17.21 -20.67 15.25
C ASP A 286 16.92 -22.08 14.73
N ILE A 287 17.86 -22.65 13.98
CA ILE A 287 17.83 -24.02 13.47
C ILE A 287 19.06 -24.76 13.98
N GLU A 288 18.84 -25.91 14.61
CA GLU A 288 19.92 -26.80 15.05
C GLU A 288 20.41 -27.68 13.89
N SER A 289 21.72 -27.97 13.91
CA SER A 289 22.35 -28.86 12.92
C SER A 289 21.80 -30.29 13.03
N CYS A 290 21.65 -30.96 11.90
CA CYS A 290 21.24 -32.37 11.87
C CYS A 290 22.30 -33.29 12.55
N PRO A 291 21.89 -34.46 13.08
CA PRO A 291 22.81 -35.41 13.69
C PRO A 291 23.88 -35.92 12.72
N VAL A 292 25.11 -36.06 13.21
CA VAL A 292 26.27 -36.57 12.44
C VAL A 292 25.98 -37.98 11.93
N GLY A 293 26.10 -38.20 10.61
CA GLY A 293 25.95 -39.52 9.97
C GLY A 293 24.62 -39.75 9.24
N MET A 294 23.73 -38.75 9.16
CA MET A 294 22.63 -38.78 8.18
C MET A 294 23.16 -38.49 6.77
N ALA A 295 22.59 -39.14 5.75
CA ALA A 295 22.86 -38.82 4.35
C ALA A 295 22.44 -37.37 4.05
N ASN A 296 23.22 -36.64 3.26
CA ASN A 296 23.01 -35.21 2.95
C ASN A 296 21.57 -34.89 2.47
N ASP A 297 20.92 -35.81 1.76
CA ASP A 297 19.54 -35.66 1.26
C ASP A 297 18.46 -35.63 2.38
N GLY A 298 18.81 -35.88 3.64
CA GLY A 298 17.90 -35.92 4.78
C GLY A 298 17.96 -34.73 5.75
N CYS A 299 18.94 -33.82 5.62
CA CYS A 299 19.12 -32.69 6.55
C CYS A 299 18.27 -31.48 6.15
N ILE A 300 16.95 -31.63 6.28
CA ILE A 300 15.99 -30.54 6.07
C ILE A 300 15.25 -30.24 7.38
N HIS A 301 15.31 -28.99 7.81
CA HIS A 301 14.48 -28.46 8.88
C HIS A 301 13.23 -27.80 8.29
N THR A 302 12.06 -28.25 8.73
CA THR A 302 10.76 -27.71 8.32
C THR A 302 10.07 -27.04 9.50
N LYS A 303 9.66 -25.78 9.32
CA LYS A 303 8.77 -25.07 10.25
C LYS A 303 7.47 -24.71 9.54
N SER A 304 6.34 -24.82 10.22
CA SER A 304 5.04 -24.49 9.63
C SER A 304 4.17 -23.66 10.55
N LEU A 305 3.31 -22.85 9.94
CA LEU A 305 2.26 -22.07 10.59
C LEU A 305 0.92 -22.47 9.96
N THR A 306 -0.12 -22.51 10.79
CA THR A 306 -1.51 -22.54 10.33
C THR A 306 -2.19 -21.24 10.75
N VAL A 307 -2.74 -20.50 9.80
CA VAL A 307 -3.30 -19.16 10.00
C VAL A 307 -4.53 -18.95 9.13
N SER A 308 -5.44 -18.06 9.53
CA SER A 308 -6.57 -17.64 8.70
C SER A 308 -6.49 -16.15 8.44
N LEU A 309 -6.86 -15.72 7.23
CA LEU A 309 -6.87 -14.29 6.89
C LEU A 309 -8.18 -13.64 7.35
N PRO A 310 -8.13 -12.43 7.95
CA PRO A 310 -9.32 -11.67 8.34
C PRO A 310 -10.27 -11.37 7.17
N ALA A 311 -9.73 -11.27 5.95
CA ALA A 311 -10.50 -11.10 4.73
C ALA A 311 -9.91 -11.98 3.62
N GLY A 312 -10.79 -12.62 2.85
CA GLY A 312 -10.43 -13.37 1.65
C GLY A 312 -10.37 -12.49 0.39
N GLY A 313 -10.00 -13.10 -0.73
CA GLY A 313 -9.93 -12.46 -2.04
C GLY A 313 -9.17 -13.29 -3.08
N ASP A 314 -8.94 -12.69 -4.24
CA ASP A 314 -8.11 -13.24 -5.30
C ASP A 314 -6.64 -12.96 -4.97
N LEU A 315 -5.78 -13.99 -5.03
CA LEU A 315 -4.33 -13.83 -4.91
C LEU A 315 -3.82 -13.14 -6.18
N ILE A 316 -3.07 -12.06 -6.02
CA ILE A 316 -2.52 -11.27 -7.14
C ILE A 316 -1.01 -11.48 -7.26
N TYR A 317 -0.34 -11.63 -6.12
CA TYR A 317 1.10 -11.79 -6.02
C TYR A 317 1.44 -12.57 -4.74
N GLY A 318 2.49 -13.38 -4.80
CA GLY A 318 3.04 -14.05 -3.63
C GLY A 318 4.55 -14.21 -3.74
N VAL A 319 5.25 -14.04 -2.62
CA VAL A 319 6.70 -14.27 -2.52
C VAL A 319 7.08 -14.62 -1.09
N GLY A 320 8.07 -15.49 -0.95
CA GLY A 320 8.69 -15.81 0.33
C GLY A 320 9.82 -14.85 0.66
N HIS A 321 10.16 -14.76 1.94
CA HIS A 321 11.44 -14.21 2.38
C HIS A 321 12.09 -15.18 3.36
N GLN A 322 13.34 -15.51 3.06
CA GLN A 322 14.15 -16.46 3.80
C GLN A 322 15.62 -16.01 3.75
N HIS A 323 16.40 -16.45 4.74
CA HIS A 323 17.84 -16.21 4.85
C HIS A 323 18.63 -17.36 4.21
N ALA A 324 19.95 -17.17 4.07
CA ALA A 324 20.85 -18.19 3.53
C ALA A 324 20.72 -19.52 4.29
N GLY A 325 20.74 -20.63 3.56
CA GLY A 325 20.42 -21.97 4.08
C GLY A 325 19.00 -22.41 3.74
N ALA A 326 18.11 -21.49 3.34
CA ALA A 326 16.77 -21.81 2.89
C ALA A 326 16.75 -22.62 1.60
N THR A 327 15.77 -23.52 1.48
CA THR A 327 15.55 -24.35 0.27
C THR A 327 14.23 -24.03 -0.44
N ALA A 328 13.17 -23.75 0.31
CA ALA A 328 11.88 -23.28 -0.22
C ALA A 328 10.97 -22.79 0.89
N THR A 329 9.98 -21.98 0.53
CA THR A 329 8.80 -21.72 1.36
C THR A 329 7.53 -21.82 0.51
N THR A 330 6.48 -22.42 1.05
CA THR A 330 5.25 -22.73 0.29
C THR A 330 4.02 -22.45 1.13
N LEU A 331 3.07 -21.74 0.51
CA LEU A 331 1.75 -21.46 1.05
C LEU A 331 0.74 -22.44 0.45
N TYR A 332 -0.01 -23.09 1.33
CA TYR A 332 -1.09 -24.01 1.01
C TYR A 332 -2.42 -23.46 1.54
N GLY A 333 -3.49 -23.73 0.80
CA GLY A 333 -4.87 -23.56 1.27
C GLY A 333 -5.39 -24.82 1.94
N GLU A 334 -6.68 -24.80 2.24
CA GLU A 334 -7.34 -25.90 2.92
C GLU A 334 -7.21 -27.22 2.13
N GLY A 335 -7.03 -28.34 2.84
CA GLY A 335 -6.84 -29.66 2.23
C GLY A 335 -5.52 -29.83 1.47
N GLY A 336 -4.53 -28.95 1.67
CA GLY A 336 -3.21 -29.05 1.03
C GLY A 336 -3.15 -28.51 -0.39
N ARG A 337 -4.13 -27.70 -0.81
CA ARG A 337 -4.15 -27.05 -2.12
C ARG A 337 -2.97 -26.09 -2.25
N LEU A 338 -2.08 -26.32 -3.21
CA LEU A 338 -0.97 -25.41 -3.48
C LEU A 338 -1.50 -24.02 -3.89
N ILE A 339 -1.10 -22.98 -3.15
CA ILE A 339 -1.42 -21.58 -3.47
C ILE A 339 -0.23 -20.93 -4.16
N CYS A 340 0.95 -21.00 -3.54
CA CYS A 340 2.17 -20.40 -4.07
C CYS A 340 3.40 -21.06 -3.45
N SER A 341 4.41 -21.38 -4.27
CA SER A 341 5.73 -21.82 -3.81
C SER A 341 6.77 -20.79 -4.22
N SER A 342 7.61 -20.39 -3.28
CA SER A 342 8.67 -19.42 -3.45
C SER A 342 10.01 -20.05 -3.10
N ILE A 343 10.94 -20.01 -4.05
CA ILE A 343 12.23 -20.69 -4.00
C ILE A 343 13.33 -19.63 -4.02
N PRO A 344 14.31 -19.69 -3.09
CA PRO A 344 15.45 -18.79 -3.11
C PRO A 344 16.34 -19.01 -4.33
N ASN A 345 16.77 -17.91 -4.93
CA ASN A 345 17.76 -17.87 -5.99
C ASN A 345 19.11 -17.49 -5.39
N TYR A 346 20.07 -18.41 -5.43
CA TYR A 346 21.42 -18.18 -4.94
C TYR A 346 22.34 -17.71 -6.06
N GLY A 347 23.21 -16.75 -5.75
CA GLY A 347 24.25 -16.29 -6.66
C GLY A 347 25.31 -17.36 -6.94
N GLN A 348 26.10 -17.15 -8.00
CA GLN A 348 27.15 -18.09 -8.45
C GLN A 348 28.52 -17.43 -8.69
N GLY A 349 28.60 -16.10 -8.67
CA GLY A 349 29.81 -15.31 -8.87
C GLY A 349 30.08 -14.34 -7.73
N ASP A 350 30.84 -13.28 -8.02
CA ASP A 350 31.20 -12.25 -7.05
C ASP A 350 30.58 -10.88 -7.36
N GLU A 351 29.91 -10.75 -8.50
CA GLU A 351 29.31 -9.48 -8.93
C GLU A 351 28.07 -9.14 -8.12
N ALA A 352 27.78 -7.84 -8.01
CA ALA A 352 26.59 -7.37 -7.29
C ALA A 352 25.30 -7.95 -7.90
N GLY A 353 24.55 -8.70 -7.10
CA GLY A 353 23.35 -9.43 -7.52
C GLY A 353 23.57 -10.83 -8.05
N ASP A 354 24.80 -11.35 -7.98
CA ASP A 354 25.10 -12.74 -8.30
C ASP A 354 26.05 -13.39 -7.29
N GLU A 355 26.09 -12.89 -6.05
CA GLU A 355 27.05 -13.28 -5.03
C GLU A 355 26.86 -14.73 -4.53
N ALA A 356 27.90 -15.55 -4.71
CA ALA A 356 27.90 -16.96 -4.33
C ALA A 356 27.63 -17.15 -2.83
N GLY A 357 26.68 -18.04 -2.51
CA GLY A 357 26.27 -18.31 -1.14
C GLY A 357 25.29 -17.31 -0.53
N TYR A 358 24.88 -16.28 -1.29
CA TYR A 358 23.85 -15.32 -0.88
C TYR A 358 22.56 -15.55 -1.65
N ILE A 359 21.43 -15.31 -1.01
CA ILE A 359 20.14 -15.21 -1.68
C ILE A 359 20.09 -13.85 -2.37
N VAL A 360 20.07 -13.87 -3.70
CA VAL A 360 20.06 -12.67 -4.55
C VAL A 360 18.67 -12.40 -5.16
N GLY A 361 17.74 -13.32 -4.96
CA GLY A 361 16.35 -13.23 -5.40
C GLY A 361 15.47 -14.32 -4.80
N MET A 362 14.16 -14.16 -4.92
CA MET A 362 13.15 -15.17 -4.62
C MET A 362 12.23 -15.33 -5.83
N SER A 363 11.82 -16.57 -6.13
CA SER A 363 10.79 -16.79 -7.15
C SER A 363 9.44 -16.22 -6.70
N THR A 364 8.69 -15.64 -7.62
CA THR A 364 7.41 -14.98 -7.32
C THR A 364 6.26 -15.70 -8.00
N CYS A 365 5.08 -15.67 -7.36
CA CYS A 365 3.85 -16.19 -7.94
C CYS A 365 2.99 -15.06 -8.47
N TYR A 366 2.61 -15.17 -9.75
CA TYR A 366 1.64 -14.30 -10.41
C TYR A 366 0.53 -15.17 -11.01
N PRO A 367 -0.44 -15.62 -10.20
CA PRO A 367 -1.56 -16.40 -10.72
C PRO A 367 -2.38 -15.56 -11.71
N SER A 368 -3.06 -16.24 -12.65
CA SER A 368 -4.01 -15.53 -13.51
C SER A 368 -5.14 -14.92 -12.67
N PRO A 369 -5.63 -13.71 -12.98
CA PRO A 369 -6.68 -13.06 -12.20
C PRO A 369 -7.87 -13.99 -11.94
N GLY A 370 -8.26 -14.13 -10.67
CA GLY A 370 -9.38 -14.98 -10.23
C GLY A 370 -9.12 -16.50 -10.21
N SER A 371 -7.95 -16.98 -10.67
CA SER A 371 -7.63 -18.42 -10.72
C SER A 371 -7.28 -19.01 -9.35
N VAL A 372 -6.70 -18.21 -8.47
CA VAL A 372 -6.35 -18.62 -7.10
C VAL A 372 -7.11 -17.73 -6.13
N LYS A 373 -8.05 -18.33 -5.40
CA LYS A 373 -8.86 -17.65 -4.39
C LYS A 373 -8.47 -18.11 -2.99
N ILE A 374 -8.51 -17.18 -2.05
CA ILE A 374 -8.44 -17.43 -0.61
C ILE A 374 -9.78 -17.02 -0.03
N SER A 375 -10.51 -17.96 0.56
CA SER A 375 -11.82 -17.65 1.15
C SER A 375 -11.64 -16.93 2.49
N ALA A 376 -12.61 -16.10 2.88
CA ALA A 376 -12.58 -15.46 4.18
C ALA A 376 -12.65 -16.54 5.29
N GLY A 377 -11.73 -16.50 6.25
CA GLY A 377 -11.61 -17.53 7.28
C GLY A 377 -11.04 -18.88 6.78
N GLU A 378 -10.60 -18.98 5.51
CA GLU A 378 -9.90 -20.16 5.04
C GLU A 378 -8.64 -20.38 5.86
N THR A 379 -8.40 -21.64 6.23
CA THR A 379 -7.19 -22.03 6.92
C THR A 379 -6.07 -22.23 5.91
N LEU A 380 -5.02 -21.41 6.05
CA LEU A 380 -3.81 -21.46 5.26
C LEU A 380 -2.69 -22.14 6.06
N THR A 381 -1.87 -22.93 5.37
CA THR A 381 -0.66 -23.53 5.94
C THR A 381 0.56 -22.98 5.22
N LEU A 382 1.40 -22.25 5.95
CA LEU A 382 2.70 -21.79 5.49
C LEU A 382 3.77 -22.79 5.94
N VAL A 383 4.63 -23.22 5.03
CA VAL A 383 5.74 -24.15 5.30
C VAL A 383 7.05 -23.54 4.85
N SER A 384 8.02 -23.42 5.75
CA SER A 384 9.38 -22.92 5.49
C SER A 384 10.38 -24.05 5.67
N ASN A 385 11.22 -24.26 4.67
CA ASN A 385 12.24 -25.30 4.64
C ASN A 385 13.64 -24.69 4.52
N TYR A 386 14.56 -25.25 5.31
CA TYR A 386 15.97 -24.90 5.37
C TYR A 386 16.80 -26.18 5.35
N SER A 387 17.97 -26.14 4.72
CA SER A 387 19.03 -27.08 5.03
C SER A 387 19.46 -26.86 6.48
N ASN A 388 19.65 -27.95 7.21
CA ASN A 388 20.25 -27.91 8.54
C ASN A 388 21.50 -28.78 8.62
N GLU A 389 22.24 -28.93 7.52
CA GLU A 389 23.59 -29.50 7.53
C GLU A 389 24.53 -28.76 8.50
N ARG A 390 24.26 -27.47 8.71
CA ARG A 390 24.83 -26.64 9.77
C ARG A 390 23.70 -26.01 10.57
N SER A 391 24.02 -25.55 11.78
CA SER A 391 23.10 -24.71 12.54
C SER A 391 22.98 -23.33 11.89
N HIS A 392 21.80 -22.73 11.98
CA HIS A 392 21.55 -21.35 11.56
C HIS A 392 20.96 -20.55 12.72
N THR A 393 21.32 -19.27 12.83
CA THR A 393 20.67 -18.37 13.79
C THR A 393 19.88 -17.26 13.10
N GLY A 394 18.83 -16.79 13.76
CA GLY A 394 18.09 -15.61 13.27
C GLY A 394 17.52 -15.78 11.85
N VAL A 395 17.11 -17.00 11.46
CA VAL A 395 16.53 -17.21 10.13
C VAL A 395 15.05 -16.82 10.11
N MET A 396 14.57 -16.44 8.92
CA MET A 396 13.19 -16.01 8.71
C MET A 396 12.40 -17.01 7.86
N GLY A 397 11.09 -17.08 8.06
CA GLY A 397 10.19 -17.86 7.19
C GLY A 397 8.95 -17.04 6.91
N LEU A 398 9.15 -15.90 6.24
CA LEU A 398 8.08 -14.96 5.96
C LEU A 398 7.46 -15.23 4.58
N PHE A 399 6.20 -14.84 4.41
CA PHE A 399 5.52 -14.93 3.13
C PHE A 399 4.64 -13.70 2.89
N TYR A 400 4.99 -12.94 1.86
CA TYR A 400 4.30 -11.73 1.45
C TYR A 400 3.30 -12.06 0.35
N ILE A 401 2.03 -11.67 0.51
CA ILE A 401 1.00 -11.82 -0.52
C ILE A 401 0.22 -10.51 -0.72
N LEU A 402 -0.20 -10.31 -1.97
CA LEU A 402 -1.19 -9.29 -2.33
C LEU A 402 -2.51 -9.98 -2.63
N VAL A 403 -3.56 -9.55 -1.94
CA VAL A 403 -4.92 -10.10 -2.09
C VAL A 403 -5.87 -8.96 -2.45
N ALA A 404 -6.68 -9.15 -3.49
CA ALA A 404 -7.69 -8.18 -3.91
C ALA A 404 -9.11 -8.75 -3.77
N ASP A 405 -10.10 -7.87 -3.60
CA ASP A 405 -11.48 -8.27 -3.85
C ASP A 405 -11.65 -8.71 -5.32
N SER A 406 -12.61 -9.60 -5.59
CA SER A 406 -12.87 -10.03 -6.96
C SER A 406 -13.28 -8.87 -7.85
N LEU A 407 -12.87 -8.91 -9.12
CA LEU A 407 -13.16 -7.84 -10.10
C LEU A 407 -14.66 -7.53 -10.19
N GLU A 408 -15.52 -8.55 -10.19
CA GLU A 408 -16.97 -8.37 -10.19
C GLU A 408 -17.50 -7.62 -8.97
N LYS A 409 -16.91 -7.89 -7.79
CA LYS A 409 -17.28 -7.22 -6.55
C LYS A 409 -16.80 -5.76 -6.57
N HIS A 410 -15.61 -5.51 -7.10
CA HIS A 410 -15.08 -4.15 -7.27
C HIS A 410 -15.90 -3.32 -8.23
N GLU A 411 -16.26 -3.85 -9.40
CA GLU A 411 -17.10 -3.14 -10.38
C GLU A 411 -18.46 -2.76 -9.80
N LYS A 412 -19.10 -3.68 -9.08
CA LYS A 412 -20.35 -3.40 -8.36
C LYS A 412 -20.14 -2.30 -7.31
N SER A 413 -19.09 -2.39 -6.48
CA SER A 413 -18.79 -1.39 -5.45
C SER A 413 -18.52 0.00 -6.03
N ALA A 414 -17.74 0.08 -7.12
CA ALA A 414 -17.45 1.31 -7.83
C ALA A 414 -18.69 1.96 -8.45
N LEU A 415 -19.66 1.15 -8.92
CA LEU A 415 -20.96 1.62 -9.41
C LEU A 415 -21.88 2.14 -8.28
N TYR A 416 -21.74 1.63 -7.05
CA TYR A 416 -22.56 2.01 -5.90
C TYR A 416 -21.91 3.04 -4.96
N ALA A 417 -20.66 3.44 -5.19
CA ALA A 417 -20.02 4.50 -4.41
C ALA A 417 -20.85 5.79 -4.50
N PRO A 418 -21.34 6.35 -3.38
CA PRO A 418 -22.26 7.47 -3.42
C PRO A 418 -21.56 8.67 -4.06
N THR A 419 -22.05 9.07 -5.23
CA THR A 419 -21.66 10.25 -5.98
C THR A 419 -21.96 11.53 -5.19
N LYS A 420 -21.23 11.79 -4.10
CA LYS A 420 -21.22 13.10 -3.44
C LYS A 420 -20.53 14.16 -4.31
N ALA A 421 -19.73 13.76 -5.31
CA ALA A 421 -19.08 14.66 -6.24
C ALA A 421 -19.96 15.13 -7.42
N LEU A 422 -20.96 14.35 -7.85
CA LEU A 422 -21.78 14.70 -9.02
C LEU A 422 -22.84 15.79 -8.71
N LYS A 423 -23.22 15.95 -7.43
CA LYS A 423 -24.23 16.95 -7.04
C LYS A 423 -23.70 18.39 -7.03
N THR A 424 -22.38 18.57 -6.98
CA THR A 424 -21.74 19.90 -6.99
C THR A 424 -21.42 20.39 -8.40
N ILE A 425 -21.34 19.50 -9.39
CA ILE A 425 -21.04 19.87 -10.78
C ILE A 425 -22.33 20.22 -11.56
N MET A 426 -23.48 19.62 -11.21
CA MET A 426 -24.76 19.93 -11.86
C MET A 426 -25.40 21.27 -11.44
N THR A 427 -24.87 21.95 -10.41
CA THR A 427 -25.28 23.31 -10.01
C THR A 427 -24.31 24.38 -10.49
N SER A 428 -23.51 24.08 -11.51
CA SER A 428 -22.63 25.04 -12.17
C SER A 428 -23.45 26.10 -12.92
N LYS A 429 -23.09 27.38 -12.70
CA LYS A 429 -23.73 28.63 -13.13
C LYS A 429 -23.89 28.85 -14.65
N PHE A 430 -23.69 27.81 -15.48
CA PHE A 430 -23.71 27.87 -16.94
C PHE A 430 -24.99 27.32 -17.58
N VAL A 431 -25.84 26.57 -16.87
CA VAL A 431 -27.08 26.02 -17.46
C VAL A 431 -28.19 27.07 -17.54
N TRP A 432 -28.32 27.92 -16.51
CA TRP A 432 -29.37 28.96 -16.46
C TRP A 432 -29.25 30.03 -17.56
N PRO A 433 -28.06 30.55 -17.91
CA PRO A 433 -27.91 31.48 -19.03
C PRO A 433 -28.35 30.88 -20.38
N ILE A 434 -28.04 29.59 -20.62
CA ILE A 434 -28.39 28.92 -21.88
C ILE A 434 -29.90 28.70 -21.99
N VAL A 435 -30.54 28.28 -20.91
CA VAL A 435 -32.01 28.10 -20.86
C VAL A 435 -32.72 29.45 -21.03
N LEU A 436 -32.25 30.51 -20.36
CA LEU A 436 -32.82 31.85 -20.49
C LEU A 436 -32.63 32.44 -21.90
N PHE A 437 -31.49 32.19 -22.54
CA PHE A 437 -31.25 32.62 -23.92
C PHE A 437 -32.16 31.90 -24.91
N GLY A 438 -32.36 30.59 -24.73
CA GLY A 438 -33.31 29.79 -25.54
C GLY A 438 -34.75 30.30 -25.41
N VAL A 439 -35.21 30.60 -24.20
CA VAL A 439 -36.56 31.13 -23.95
C VAL A 439 -36.74 32.53 -24.58
N ALA A 440 -35.72 33.40 -24.49
CA ALA A 440 -35.77 34.73 -25.09
C ALA A 440 -35.87 34.68 -26.63
N LEU A 441 -35.13 33.76 -27.27
CA LEU A 441 -35.18 33.53 -28.71
C LEU A 441 -36.56 33.07 -29.18
N VAL A 442 -37.19 32.15 -28.44
CA VAL A 442 -38.55 31.69 -28.74
C VAL A 442 -39.57 32.81 -28.57
N ALA A 443 -39.46 33.62 -27.52
CA ALA A 443 -40.36 34.76 -27.30
C ALA A 443 -40.25 35.81 -28.42
N ILE A 444 -39.04 36.12 -28.88
CA ILE A 444 -38.80 37.04 -30.00
C ILE A 444 -39.40 36.47 -31.29
N LEU A 445 -39.21 35.18 -31.58
CA LEU A 445 -39.80 34.53 -32.75
C LEU A 445 -41.33 34.59 -32.72
N VAL A 446 -41.95 34.34 -31.55
CA VAL A 446 -43.42 34.43 -31.40
C VAL A 446 -43.93 35.85 -31.60
N LEU A 447 -43.22 36.87 -31.10
CA LEU A 447 -43.58 38.28 -31.29
C LEU A 447 -43.43 38.74 -32.74
N VAL A 448 -42.39 38.29 -33.45
CA VAL A 448 -42.20 38.59 -34.88
C VAL A 448 -43.26 37.90 -35.74
N PHE A 449 -43.64 36.66 -35.41
CA PHE A 449 -44.70 35.95 -36.13
C PHE A 449 -46.10 36.49 -35.82
N LYS A 450 -46.39 36.97 -34.60
CA LYS A 450 -47.64 37.67 -34.27
C LYS A 450 -47.71 39.08 -34.88
N GLY A 451 -46.59 39.82 -34.90
CA GLY A 451 -46.51 41.17 -35.47
C GLY A 451 -46.65 41.23 -37.00
N ARG A 452 -46.35 40.12 -37.70
CA ARG A 452 -46.60 39.98 -39.14
C ARG A 452 -48.05 39.67 -39.51
N LYS A 453 -48.91 39.30 -38.55
CA LYS A 453 -50.31 38.89 -38.80
C LYS A 453 -51.35 39.96 -38.41
N GLY A 454 -50.92 41.16 -37.99
CA GLY A 454 -51.79 42.19 -37.40
C GLY A 454 -51.66 43.61 -37.96
N ARG A 455 -51.34 43.78 -39.25
CA ARG A 455 -51.43 45.09 -39.93
C ARG A 455 -52.65 45.14 -40.85
N GLY A 456 -53.76 45.63 -40.31
CA GLY A 456 -54.95 46.02 -41.05
C GLY A 456 -56.07 46.49 -40.12
N GLY A 457 -56.45 47.78 -40.22
CA GLY A 457 -57.78 48.27 -39.81
C GLY A 457 -57.90 49.08 -38.51
N GLU A 458 -57.86 50.41 -38.66
CA GLU A 458 -58.75 51.46 -38.09
C GLU A 458 -59.27 51.44 -36.64
N GLY A 459 -59.03 52.56 -35.94
CA GLY A 459 -60.11 53.42 -35.38
C GLY A 459 -60.41 53.34 -33.87
N PRO A 460 -60.81 54.45 -33.21
CA PRO A 460 -60.46 54.76 -31.81
C PRO A 460 -61.66 54.80 -30.83
N PHE A 461 -61.43 54.84 -29.51
CA PHE A 461 -62.14 55.70 -28.54
C PHE A 461 -61.56 55.54 -27.09
N HIS A 462 -61.33 56.68 -26.44
CA HIS A 462 -60.83 56.97 -25.07
C HIS A 462 -61.99 57.04 -24.03
N PRO A 463 -61.87 57.40 -22.71
CA PRO A 463 -60.76 57.50 -21.71
C PRO A 463 -61.18 57.02 -20.25
N PRO A 464 -60.91 57.70 -19.09
CA PRO A 464 -59.74 57.64 -18.17
C PRO A 464 -60.03 57.33 -16.65
N PHE A 465 -59.00 57.49 -15.77
CA PHE A 465 -58.92 57.53 -14.27
C PHE A 465 -58.83 56.15 -13.52
N SER A 466 -58.12 55.94 -12.38
CA SER A 466 -57.18 56.69 -11.52
C SER A 466 -56.80 55.86 -10.25
N THR A 467 -55.63 56.13 -9.65
CA THR A 467 -55.24 56.04 -8.19
C THR A 467 -55.27 54.68 -7.46
N ALA A 468 -54.47 54.34 -6.42
CA ALA A 468 -53.50 54.99 -5.52
C ALA A 468 -52.63 53.87 -4.86
N ALA A 469 -51.32 54.04 -4.69
CA ALA A 469 -50.54 54.33 -3.46
C ALA A 469 -50.14 53.13 -2.53
N PRO A 470 -48.92 53.12 -1.91
CA PRO A 470 -48.29 51.96 -1.27
C PRO A 470 -48.13 52.08 0.27
N PRO A 471 -47.50 51.09 0.95
CA PRO A 471 -46.50 51.44 1.97
C PRO A 471 -45.27 50.49 2.08
N PRO A 472 -44.26 50.84 2.93
CA PRO A 472 -42.89 50.31 2.91
C PRO A 472 -42.45 49.51 4.17
N SER A 473 -41.16 49.17 4.18
CA SER A 473 -40.25 48.55 5.18
C SER A 473 -40.38 48.91 6.66
N PHE A 474 -39.87 48.06 7.58
CA PHE A 474 -38.93 48.44 8.67
C PHE A 474 -38.30 47.21 9.37
N ALA A 475 -37.08 47.42 9.89
CA ALA A 475 -36.23 46.49 10.67
C ALA A 475 -36.42 46.67 12.19
N ALA A 476 -36.04 45.68 13.01
CA ALA A 476 -35.44 45.89 14.34
C ALA A 476 -34.88 44.61 14.99
N THR A 477 -33.85 44.82 15.80
CA THR A 477 -32.94 43.90 16.51
C THR A 477 -33.33 43.78 18.00
N ILE A 478 -32.69 42.84 18.74
CA ILE A 478 -32.30 42.88 20.19
C ILE A 478 -32.92 41.82 21.16
N ASN A 479 -32.10 40.80 21.48
CA ASN A 479 -31.63 40.30 22.81
C ASN A 479 -32.50 39.63 23.91
N ILE A 480 -31.91 38.54 24.46
CA ILE A 480 -31.51 38.27 25.88
C ILE A 480 -32.39 37.38 26.83
N LEU A 481 -31.66 36.50 27.56
CA LEU A 481 -31.90 35.75 28.84
C LEU A 481 -32.98 34.63 28.85
N ALA A 482 -32.69 33.34 29.07
CA ALA A 482 -32.08 32.60 30.20
C ALA A 482 -33.11 31.90 31.13
N SER A 483 -32.93 30.59 31.30
CA SER A 483 -32.81 29.85 32.58
C SER A 483 -33.60 28.54 32.67
N ARG A 484 -32.89 27.50 33.18
CA ARG A 484 -33.30 26.38 34.08
C ARG A 484 -34.45 25.46 33.60
N SER A 485 -34.54 24.17 33.91
CA SER A 485 -33.95 23.20 34.85
C SER A 485 -34.45 21.82 34.36
N SER A 486 -33.76 20.68 34.41
CA SER A 486 -33.57 19.76 35.55
C SER A 486 -32.85 18.51 34.98
N ARG A 487 -31.66 18.10 35.43
CA ARG A 487 -31.35 17.15 36.53
C ARG A 487 -32.22 15.88 36.59
N LEU A 488 -31.62 14.73 36.29
CA LEU A 488 -31.45 13.54 37.15
C LEU A 488 -30.29 12.70 36.56
N ILE A 489 -29.12 12.46 37.19
CA ILE A 489 -28.81 11.63 38.40
C ILE A 489 -28.99 10.13 38.09
N LEU A 490 -28.07 9.17 38.32
CA LEU A 490 -26.75 9.02 38.99
C LEU A 490 -26.06 7.77 38.35
N GLU A 491 -24.75 7.76 38.13
CA GLU A 491 -23.70 6.98 38.88
C GLU A 491 -23.79 5.43 38.81
N SER A 492 -22.79 4.76 38.22
CA SER A 492 -21.47 4.39 38.79
C SER A 492 -21.51 3.04 39.51
N ARG A 493 -20.65 2.11 39.06
CA ARG A 493 -19.88 1.26 39.98
C ARG A 493 -18.54 0.87 39.35
N ARG A 494 -17.50 1.26 40.08
CA ARG A 494 -16.16 0.66 40.10
C ARG A 494 -16.26 -0.82 40.48
N GLN A 495 -15.47 -1.66 39.82
CA GLN A 495 -14.48 -2.54 40.43
C GLN A 495 -13.31 -2.70 39.47
#